data_AF-A0A7S1C3B7-F1
#
_entry.id   AF-A0A7S1C3B7-F1
#
_cell.length_a   1.000
_cell.length_b   1.000
_cell.length_c   1.000
_cell.angle_alpha   90.00
_cell.angle_beta   90.00
_cell.angle_gamma   90.00
#
_symmetry.space_group_name_H-M   'P 1'
#
loop_
_entity.id
_entity.type
_entity.pdbx_description
1 polymer ?
#
loop_
_entity_poly.entity_id
_entity_poly.type
_entity_poly.pdbx_seq_one_letter_code
_entity_poly.pdbx_strand_id
1 'polypeptide(L)'
;YSDAPGVTIAPQPGTAGIAYLDYVTAGSPLQAAAYMAPLIANLTALGLVADDTIIGAPYDFRMPPKSLELQGYFKGLQASIEDVVTRTGQKVVIVGHSMGNMVAQWLLQKSSTADWRAKHVARYLALGGPFGGSVEMVRTISSGTTPAFGNMSIVPSDMMARLGRSWGAVYSLLPVA
;
A
#
# COMPACT_ATOMS: atom_id res chain seq x y z
N TYR A 1 2.98 0.14 18.05
CA TYR A 1 3.75 0.98 17.11
C TYR A 1 3.36 2.41 17.38
N SER A 2 4.32 3.31 17.53
CA SER A 2 4.11 4.75 17.66
C SER A 2 5.27 5.44 16.96
N ASP A 3 5.01 6.61 16.37
CA ASP A 3 6.09 7.43 15.84
C ASP A 3 7.03 7.88 16.96
N ALA A 4 8.23 8.33 16.59
CA ALA A 4 9.19 8.88 17.54
C ALA A 4 8.60 10.15 18.23
N PRO A 5 9.00 10.46 19.47
CA PRO A 5 8.52 11.66 20.16
C PRO A 5 8.76 12.93 19.32
N GLY A 6 7.70 13.74 19.14
CA GLY A 6 7.74 14.97 18.34
C GLY A 6 7.69 14.76 16.82
N VAL A 7 7.51 13.52 16.35
CA VAL A 7 7.40 13.18 14.92
C VAL A 7 5.98 12.71 14.63
N THR A 8 5.42 13.17 13.51
CA THR A 8 4.14 12.68 12.98
C THR A 8 4.33 12.30 11.52
N ILE A 9 3.93 11.09 11.18
CA ILE A 9 4.05 10.57 9.82
C ILE A 9 2.67 10.26 9.27
N ALA A 10 2.41 10.77 8.07
CA ALA A 10 1.19 10.52 7.34
C ALA A 10 1.52 10.25 5.86
N PRO A 11 0.84 9.29 5.21
CA PRO A 11 0.99 9.08 3.78
C PRO A 11 0.47 10.30 3.00
N GLN A 12 1.14 10.63 1.91
CA GLN A 12 0.61 11.60 0.95
C GLN A 12 -0.73 11.08 0.40
N PRO A 13 -1.80 11.88 0.34
CA PRO A 13 -3.11 11.42 -0.09
C PRO A 13 -3.21 11.22 -1.61
N GLY A 14 -4.26 10.51 -2.03
CA GLY A 14 -4.66 10.39 -3.43
C GLY A 14 -3.70 9.58 -4.30
N THR A 15 -3.86 9.70 -5.61
CA THR A 15 -3.05 9.01 -6.62
C THR A 15 -1.58 9.41 -6.54
N ALA A 16 -1.28 10.64 -6.13
CA ALA A 16 0.08 11.11 -5.91
C ALA A 16 0.82 10.31 -4.83
N GLY A 17 0.12 9.80 -3.81
CA GLY A 17 0.68 8.96 -2.76
C GLY A 17 1.08 7.56 -3.18
N ILE A 18 0.71 7.12 -4.39
CA ILE A 18 1.06 5.80 -4.93
C ILE A 18 1.82 5.89 -6.27
N ALA A 19 1.81 7.04 -6.94
CA ALA A 19 2.42 7.21 -8.25
C ALA A 19 3.93 7.01 -8.23
N TYR A 20 4.61 7.56 -7.22
CA TYR A 20 6.07 7.54 -7.05
C TYR A 20 6.43 7.15 -5.62
N LEU A 21 7.58 6.49 -5.45
CA LEU A 21 8.09 6.09 -4.13
C LEU A 21 9.00 7.13 -3.49
N ASP A 22 9.49 8.11 -4.27
CA ASP A 22 10.39 9.15 -3.78
C ASP A 22 10.23 10.46 -4.56
N TYR A 23 10.50 11.57 -3.87
CA TYR A 23 10.38 12.93 -4.36
C TYR A 23 11.64 13.73 -3.99
N VAL A 24 12.20 14.45 -4.96
CA VAL A 24 13.39 15.30 -4.74
C VAL A 24 13.04 16.48 -3.81
N THR A 25 11.87 17.07 -4.04
CA THR A 25 11.24 18.09 -3.21
C THR A 25 9.73 17.87 -3.23
N ALA A 26 9.00 18.52 -2.32
CA ALA A 26 7.53 18.49 -2.35
C ALA A 26 7.02 18.88 -3.75
N GLY A 27 6.26 17.99 -4.39
CA GLY A 27 5.73 18.19 -5.74
C GLY A 27 6.69 17.90 -6.91
N SER A 28 7.91 17.44 -6.66
CA SER A 28 8.88 17.08 -7.71
C SER A 28 9.29 15.61 -7.60
N PRO A 29 8.57 14.69 -8.29
CA PRO A 29 8.82 13.26 -8.18
C PRO A 29 10.18 12.88 -8.78
N LEU A 30 10.88 11.96 -8.11
CA LEU A 30 12.07 11.34 -8.68
C LEU A 30 11.63 10.33 -9.74
N GLN A 31 11.93 10.60 -11.02
CA GLN A 31 11.44 9.75 -12.12
C GLN A 31 11.93 8.30 -12.03
N ALA A 32 13.13 8.08 -11.51
CA ALA A 32 13.66 6.74 -11.25
C ALA A 32 12.87 5.96 -10.18
N ALA A 33 12.05 6.65 -9.38
CA ALA A 33 11.17 6.08 -8.35
C ALA A 33 9.71 5.95 -8.81
N ALA A 34 9.43 6.05 -10.12
CA ALA A 34 8.11 5.79 -10.67
C ALA A 34 7.64 4.38 -10.31
N TYR A 35 6.40 4.29 -9.80
CA TYR A 35 5.83 3.03 -9.31
C TYR A 35 4.47 2.76 -9.93
N MET A 36 3.39 3.37 -9.42
CA MET A 36 2.07 3.25 -10.07
C MET A 36 1.83 4.30 -11.15
N ALA A 37 2.73 5.28 -11.33
CA ALA A 37 2.58 6.32 -12.34
C ALA A 37 2.29 5.79 -13.76
N PRO A 38 2.98 4.74 -14.27
CA PRO A 38 2.66 4.18 -15.59
C PRO A 38 1.26 3.55 -15.66
N LEU A 39 0.82 2.89 -14.58
CA LEU A 39 -0.52 2.30 -14.51
C LEU A 39 -1.59 3.40 -14.51
N ILE A 40 -1.41 4.44 -13.69
CA ILE A 40 -2.32 5.59 -13.62
C ILE A 40 -2.41 6.29 -14.98
N ALA A 41 -1.29 6.51 -15.66
CA ALA A 41 -1.25 7.11 -16.98
C ALA A 41 -2.02 6.28 -18.02
N ASN A 42 -1.84 4.94 -18.02
CA ASN A 42 -2.56 4.05 -18.92
C ASN A 42 -4.07 4.04 -18.65
N LEU A 43 -4.49 4.03 -17.38
CA LEU A 43 -5.90 4.11 -17.02
C LEU A 43 -6.50 5.47 -17.41
N THR A 44 -5.72 6.54 -17.27
CA THR A 44 -6.14 7.89 -17.68
C THR A 44 -6.32 7.99 -19.19
N ALA A 45 -5.42 7.38 -19.96
CA ALA A 45 -5.54 7.27 -21.42
C ALA A 45 -6.80 6.48 -21.86
N LEU A 46 -7.33 5.62 -20.98
CA LEU A 46 -8.59 4.90 -21.20
C LEU A 46 -9.84 5.68 -20.74
N GLY A 47 -9.67 6.94 -20.31
CA GLY A 47 -10.77 7.83 -19.92
C GLY A 47 -11.11 7.83 -18.43
N LEU A 48 -10.32 7.15 -17.58
CA LEU A 48 -10.45 7.32 -16.14
C LEU A 48 -9.78 8.63 -15.69
N VAL A 49 -10.29 9.20 -14.61
CA VAL A 49 -9.81 10.45 -14.01
C VAL A 49 -9.14 10.17 -12.67
N ALA A 50 -7.88 10.60 -12.52
CA ALA A 50 -7.12 10.51 -11.28
C ALA A 50 -7.82 11.28 -10.15
N ASP A 51 -7.83 10.69 -8.95
CA ASP A 51 -8.48 11.25 -7.74
C ASP A 51 -10.00 11.45 -7.84
N ASP A 52 -10.63 10.86 -8.87
CA ASP A 52 -12.08 10.86 -9.05
C ASP A 52 -12.61 9.44 -9.30
N THR A 53 -12.18 8.80 -10.39
CA THR A 53 -12.52 7.40 -10.74
C THR A 53 -11.37 6.43 -10.51
N ILE A 54 -10.13 6.94 -10.42
CA ILE A 54 -8.96 6.23 -9.91
C ILE A 54 -8.70 6.73 -8.49
N ILE A 55 -8.97 5.88 -7.50
CA ILE A 55 -8.69 6.22 -6.11
C ILE A 55 -7.32 5.68 -5.71
N GLY A 56 -6.40 6.58 -5.38
CA GLY A 56 -5.18 6.20 -4.69
C GLY A 56 -5.50 5.82 -3.25
N ALA A 57 -5.07 4.63 -2.82
CA ALA A 57 -5.22 4.14 -1.44
C ALA A 57 -3.84 4.02 -0.76
N PRO A 58 -3.12 5.13 -0.55
CA PRO A 58 -1.84 5.11 0.15
C PRO A 58 -2.07 4.88 1.65
N TYR A 59 -1.14 4.17 2.28
CA TYR A 59 -1.17 3.85 3.71
C TYR A 59 0.25 3.86 4.27
N ASP A 60 0.37 3.93 5.59
CA ASP A 60 1.67 3.74 6.25
C ASP A 60 2.12 2.29 6.12
N PHE A 61 2.99 2.03 5.14
CA PHE A 61 3.49 0.70 4.81
C PHE A 61 4.40 0.10 5.90
N ARG A 62 4.76 0.87 6.93
CA ARG A 62 5.50 0.36 8.09
C ARG A 62 4.58 -0.45 9.01
N MET A 63 3.28 -0.23 8.92
CA MET A 63 2.27 -0.81 9.80
C MET A 63 1.63 -2.07 9.20
N PRO A 64 1.36 -3.11 10.01
CA PRO A 64 0.59 -4.26 9.57
C PRO A 64 -0.90 -3.90 9.41
N PRO A 65 -1.69 -4.66 8.63
CA PRO A 65 -3.11 -4.35 8.39
C PRO A 65 -3.94 -4.15 9.66
N LYS A 66 -3.69 -4.93 10.73
CA LYS A 66 -4.39 -4.75 12.00
C LYS A 66 -4.17 -3.37 12.62
N SER A 67 -2.98 -2.79 12.48
CA SER A 67 -2.72 -1.44 12.98
C SER A 67 -3.39 -0.37 12.13
N LEU A 68 -3.44 -0.55 10.80
CA LEU A 68 -4.19 0.32 9.90
C LEU A 68 -5.70 0.32 10.25
N GLU A 69 -6.26 -0.84 10.59
CA GLU A 69 -7.64 -0.97 11.09
C GLU A 69 -7.90 -0.12 12.34
N LEU A 70 -7.01 -0.21 13.33
CA LEU A 70 -7.16 0.54 14.58
C LEU A 70 -7.06 2.05 14.37
N GLN A 71 -6.40 2.51 13.29
CA GLN A 71 -6.34 3.92 12.90
C GLN A 71 -7.51 4.35 12.02
N GLY A 72 -8.47 3.46 11.72
CA GLY A 72 -9.64 3.77 10.91
C GLY A 72 -9.37 3.84 9.41
N TYR A 73 -8.22 3.37 8.93
CA TYR A 73 -7.85 3.39 7.50
C TYR A 73 -8.92 2.73 6.62
N PHE A 74 -9.36 1.52 6.99
CA PHE A 74 -10.34 0.78 6.19
C PHE A 74 -11.73 1.39 6.21
N LYS A 75 -12.09 2.13 7.26
CA LYS A 75 -13.34 2.89 7.31
C LYS A 75 -13.29 4.04 6.29
N GLY A 76 -12.18 4.77 6.25
CA GLY A 76 -11.95 5.82 5.25
C GLY A 76 -11.95 5.26 3.82
N LEU A 77 -11.25 4.15 3.59
CA LEU A 77 -11.20 3.51 2.28
C LEU A 77 -12.56 2.99 1.81
N GLN A 78 -13.37 2.42 2.71
CA GLN A 78 -14.75 2.02 2.38
C GLN A 78 -15.60 3.23 1.99
N ALA A 79 -15.51 4.34 2.73
CA ALA A 79 -16.24 5.56 2.40
C ALA A 79 -15.85 6.12 1.02
N SER A 80 -14.55 6.12 0.67
CA SER A 80 -14.10 6.54 -0.66
C SER A 80 -14.63 5.62 -1.77
N ILE A 81 -14.69 4.30 -1.53
CA ILE A 81 -15.24 3.34 -2.48
C ILE A 81 -16.75 3.54 -2.64
N GLU A 82 -17.47 3.72 -1.54
CA GLU A 82 -18.92 3.99 -1.53
C GLU A 82 -19.23 5.25 -2.33
N ASP A 83 -18.49 6.34 -2.10
CA ASP A 83 -18.65 7.59 -2.84
C ASP A 83 -18.48 7.40 -4.36
N VAL A 84 -17.41 6.73 -4.79
CA VAL A 84 -17.19 6.42 -6.22
C VAL A 84 -18.34 5.61 -6.79
N VAL A 85 -18.78 4.56 -6.09
CA VAL A 85 -19.86 3.70 -6.56
C VAL A 85 -21.18 4.47 -6.65
N THR A 86 -21.47 5.34 -5.68
CA THR A 86 -22.66 6.19 -5.68
C THR A 86 -22.65 7.18 -6.85
N ARG A 87 -21.51 7.84 -7.11
CA ARG A 87 -21.40 8.84 -8.18
C ARG A 87 -21.39 8.23 -9.58
N THR A 88 -20.74 7.07 -9.74
CA THR A 88 -20.55 6.44 -11.06
C THR A 88 -21.60 5.38 -11.39
N GLY A 89 -22.29 4.85 -10.37
CA GLY A 89 -23.16 3.68 -10.50
C GLY A 89 -22.40 2.37 -10.76
N GLN A 90 -21.06 2.39 -10.73
CA GLN A 90 -20.21 1.25 -11.07
C GLN A 90 -19.43 0.74 -9.87
N LYS A 91 -19.33 -0.59 -9.75
CA LYS A 91 -18.51 -1.25 -8.74
C LYS A 91 -17.03 -1.06 -9.06
N VAL A 92 -16.20 -0.91 -8.02
CA VAL A 92 -14.76 -0.70 -8.18
C VAL A 92 -14.02 -1.99 -8.50
N VAL A 93 -12.89 -1.86 -9.21
CA VAL A 93 -11.87 -2.91 -9.32
C VAL A 93 -10.76 -2.58 -8.34
N ILE A 94 -10.48 -3.49 -7.41
CA ILE A 94 -9.37 -3.33 -6.46
C ILE A 94 -8.11 -3.89 -7.11
N VAL A 95 -7.05 -3.10 -7.16
CA VAL A 95 -5.73 -3.54 -7.64
C VAL A 95 -4.75 -3.48 -6.47
N GLY A 96 -4.18 -4.63 -6.09
CA GLY A 96 -3.15 -4.73 -5.07
C GLY A 96 -1.81 -5.10 -5.69
N HIS A 97 -0.72 -4.42 -5.32
CA HIS A 97 0.64 -4.84 -5.68
C HIS A 97 1.46 -5.19 -4.45
N SER A 98 2.21 -6.30 -4.51
CA SER A 98 3.08 -6.76 -3.42
C SER A 98 2.32 -6.78 -2.09
N MET A 99 2.84 -6.14 -1.04
CA MET A 99 2.18 -6.02 0.28
C MET A 99 0.80 -5.35 0.24
N GLY A 100 0.49 -4.53 -0.78
CA GLY A 100 -0.83 -3.97 -0.98
C GLY A 100 -1.92 -5.04 -1.10
N ASN A 101 -1.56 -6.26 -1.51
CA ASN A 101 -2.46 -7.42 -1.52
C ASN A 101 -2.87 -7.88 -0.11
N MET A 102 -2.01 -7.71 0.90
CA MET A 102 -2.34 -8.02 2.30
C MET A 102 -3.34 -7.01 2.86
N VAL A 103 -3.16 -5.74 2.51
CA VAL A 103 -4.10 -4.67 2.87
C VAL A 103 -5.43 -4.86 2.15
N ALA A 104 -5.41 -5.16 0.85
CA ALA A 104 -6.61 -5.46 0.08
C ALA A 104 -7.35 -6.70 0.62
N GLN A 105 -6.65 -7.77 0.96
CA GLN A 105 -7.27 -8.92 1.61
C GLN A 105 -7.87 -8.58 2.96
N TRP A 106 -7.20 -7.76 3.77
CA TRP A 106 -7.74 -7.34 5.06
C TRP A 106 -9.05 -6.57 4.89
N LEU A 107 -9.10 -5.61 3.96
CA LEU A 107 -10.35 -4.93 3.59
C LEU A 107 -11.44 -5.95 3.21
N LEU A 108 -11.10 -6.88 2.31
CA LEU A 108 -12.06 -7.82 1.74
C LEU A 108 -12.51 -8.92 2.71
N GLN A 109 -11.70 -9.32 3.68
CA GLN A 109 -12.00 -10.46 4.55
C GLN A 109 -12.33 -10.08 5.99
N LYS A 110 -11.84 -8.94 6.48
CA LYS A 110 -11.92 -8.55 7.88
C LYS A 110 -12.69 -7.24 8.08
N SER A 111 -12.45 -6.24 7.24
CA SER A 111 -13.04 -4.91 7.44
C SER A 111 -14.39 -4.71 6.76
N SER A 112 -14.78 -5.60 5.83
CA SER A 112 -16.04 -5.50 5.06
C SER A 112 -16.94 -6.73 5.23
N THR A 113 -18.25 -6.53 5.06
CA THR A 113 -19.23 -7.61 5.02
C THR A 113 -19.38 -8.18 3.61
N ALA A 114 -19.96 -9.38 3.48
CA ALA A 114 -20.24 -9.98 2.19
C ALA A 114 -21.16 -9.11 1.33
N ASP A 115 -22.21 -8.55 1.94
CA ASP A 115 -23.14 -7.64 1.27
C ASP A 115 -22.46 -6.36 0.78
N TRP A 116 -21.56 -5.81 1.59
CA TRP A 116 -20.79 -4.64 1.20
C TRP A 116 -19.93 -4.93 -0.04
N ARG A 117 -19.22 -6.07 -0.05
CA ARG A 117 -18.41 -6.47 -1.22
C ARG A 117 -19.27 -6.72 -2.45
N ALA A 118 -20.40 -7.40 -2.28
CA ALA A 118 -21.32 -7.68 -3.37
C ALA A 118 -21.87 -6.38 -4.00
N LYS A 119 -22.05 -5.32 -3.21
CA LYS A 119 -22.53 -4.02 -3.70
C LYS A 119 -21.44 -3.16 -4.33
N HIS A 120 -20.21 -3.19 -3.81
CA HIS A 120 -19.20 -2.19 -4.17
C HIS A 120 -18.02 -2.71 -4.98
N VAL A 121 -17.71 -4.01 -4.95
CA VAL A 121 -16.49 -4.57 -5.57
C VAL A 121 -16.84 -5.45 -6.76
N ALA A 122 -16.35 -5.08 -7.94
CA ALA A 122 -16.51 -5.87 -9.16
C ALA A 122 -15.50 -7.02 -9.21
N ARG A 123 -14.22 -6.69 -9.01
CA ARG A 123 -13.09 -7.59 -9.17
C ARG A 123 -11.96 -7.19 -8.22
N TYR A 124 -11.11 -8.17 -7.93
CA TYR A 124 -9.84 -7.98 -7.25
C TYR A 124 -8.72 -8.52 -8.14
N LEU A 125 -7.76 -7.66 -8.48
CA LEU A 125 -6.59 -7.98 -9.28
C LEU A 125 -5.37 -7.96 -8.37
N ALA A 126 -4.82 -9.14 -8.11
CA ALA A 126 -3.66 -9.31 -7.26
C ALA A 126 -2.37 -9.41 -8.08
N LEU A 127 -1.50 -8.42 -7.94
CA LEU A 127 -0.20 -8.36 -8.64
C LEU A 127 0.91 -8.70 -7.64
N GLY A 128 1.53 -9.87 -7.79
CA GLY A 128 2.68 -10.29 -6.96
C GLY A 128 2.38 -10.37 -5.45
N GLY A 129 1.19 -10.84 -5.06
CA GLY A 129 0.77 -10.87 -3.66
C GLY A 129 1.51 -11.92 -2.82
N PRO A 130 2.17 -11.54 -1.70
CA PRO A 130 2.86 -12.47 -0.80
C PRO A 130 1.89 -13.13 0.18
N PHE A 131 0.88 -13.85 -0.32
CA PHE A 131 -0.20 -14.42 0.51
C PHE A 131 0.29 -15.40 1.59
N GLY A 132 1.37 -16.14 1.32
CA GLY A 132 2.01 -17.03 2.29
C GLY A 132 3.20 -16.40 3.02
N GLY A 133 3.38 -15.08 2.91
CA GLY A 133 4.60 -14.38 3.33
C GLY A 133 5.72 -14.48 2.31
N SER A 134 6.91 -13.99 2.68
CA SER A 134 8.11 -13.99 1.86
C SER A 134 9.34 -14.38 2.67
N VAL A 135 10.10 -15.36 2.15
CA VAL A 135 11.40 -15.78 2.72
C VAL A 135 12.42 -14.63 2.75
N GLU A 136 12.24 -13.62 1.90
CA GLU A 136 13.07 -12.42 1.88
C GLU A 136 12.96 -11.64 3.21
N MET A 137 11.80 -11.68 3.88
CA MET A 137 11.63 -10.98 5.15
C MET A 137 12.49 -11.58 6.26
N VAL A 138 12.75 -12.89 6.22
CA VAL A 138 13.69 -13.54 7.14
C VAL A 138 15.10 -12.99 6.92
N ARG A 139 15.50 -12.79 5.66
CA ARG A 139 16.79 -12.20 5.29
C ARG A 139 16.90 -10.73 5.72
N THR A 140 15.84 -9.95 5.54
CA THR A 140 15.75 -8.55 5.96
C THR A 140 15.98 -8.40 7.46
N ILE A 141 15.27 -9.19 8.29
CA ILE A 141 15.39 -9.11 9.75
C ILE A 141 16.76 -9.60 10.24
N SER A 142 17.30 -10.66 9.63
CA SER A 142 18.55 -11.29 10.07
C SER A 142 19.80 -10.50 9.64
N SER A 143 19.85 -10.06 8.38
CA SER A 143 21.06 -9.51 7.74
C SER A 143 20.93 -8.05 7.28
N GLY A 144 19.73 -7.47 7.33
CA GLY A 144 19.47 -6.14 6.78
C GLY A 144 19.49 -6.06 5.25
N THR A 145 19.62 -7.20 4.55
CA THR A 145 19.59 -7.22 3.09
C THR A 145 18.16 -7.25 2.60
N THR A 146 17.77 -6.21 1.88
CA THR A 146 16.44 -6.05 1.28
C THR A 146 16.54 -5.91 -0.24
N PRO A 147 16.54 -7.01 -1.01
CA PRO A 147 16.51 -6.96 -2.47
C PRO A 147 15.41 -6.01 -3.02
N ALA A 148 14.23 -5.99 -2.39
CA ALA A 148 13.10 -5.13 -2.78
C ALA A 148 13.33 -3.62 -2.56
N PHE A 149 14.19 -3.22 -1.62
CA PHE A 149 14.56 -1.81 -1.42
C PHE A 149 15.84 -1.44 -2.19
N GLY A 150 16.24 -2.29 -3.15
CA GLY A 150 17.47 -2.13 -3.91
C GLY A 150 18.69 -2.47 -3.08
N ASN A 151 19.77 -2.82 -3.78
CA ASN A 151 21.10 -2.83 -3.21
C ASN A 151 21.54 -1.36 -2.99
N MET A 152 20.83 -0.63 -2.12
CA MET A 152 21.14 0.74 -1.72
C MET A 152 22.49 0.72 -1.02
N SER A 153 23.57 0.65 -1.81
CA SER A 153 24.95 0.60 -1.34
C SER A 153 25.35 1.88 -0.58
N ILE A 154 24.45 2.85 -0.50
CA ILE A 154 24.57 4.13 0.20
C ILE A 154 24.07 4.01 1.66
N VAL A 155 23.20 3.05 1.98
CA VAL A 155 22.69 2.84 3.35
C VAL A 155 23.37 1.62 3.97
N PRO A 156 24.04 1.76 5.14
CA PRO A 156 24.63 0.63 5.84
C PRO A 156 23.61 -0.47 6.14
N SER A 157 24.02 -1.74 5.97
CA SER A 157 23.13 -2.89 6.16
C SER A 157 22.62 -3.03 7.59
N ASP A 158 23.39 -2.60 8.59
CA ASP A 158 22.97 -2.59 9.99
C ASP A 158 21.85 -1.56 10.24
N MET A 159 21.89 -0.42 9.58
CA MET A 159 20.80 0.57 9.60
C MET A 159 19.55 0.01 8.95
N MET A 160 19.67 -0.65 7.79
CA MET A 160 18.54 -1.32 7.13
C MET A 160 17.94 -2.44 7.99
N ALA A 161 18.78 -3.22 8.69
CA ALA A 161 18.31 -4.23 9.63
C ALA A 161 17.52 -3.61 10.79
N ARG A 162 17.99 -2.48 11.35
CA ARG A 162 17.28 -1.75 12.42
C ARG A 162 15.93 -1.22 11.93
N LEU A 163 15.88 -0.66 10.73
CA LEU A 163 14.63 -0.19 10.11
C LEU A 163 13.66 -1.34 9.89
N GLY A 164 14.09 -2.43 9.26
CA GLY A 164 13.25 -3.60 9.03
C GLY A 164 12.68 -4.20 10.32
N ARG A 165 13.48 -4.25 11.40
CA ARG A 165 13.03 -4.71 12.73
C ARG A 165 12.05 -3.74 13.41
N SER A 166 12.03 -2.46 13.01
CA SER A 166 11.12 -1.46 13.57
C SER A 166 9.75 -1.45 12.90
N TRP A 167 9.60 -2.03 11.71
CA TRP A 167 8.38 -2.01 10.93
C TRP A 167 7.54 -3.26 11.20
N GLY A 168 6.36 -3.07 11.80
CA GLY A 168 5.44 -4.17 12.10
C GLY A 168 4.97 -4.93 10.83
N ALA A 169 4.94 -4.25 9.68
CA ALA A 169 4.62 -4.84 8.40
C ALA A 169 5.58 -5.98 7.99
N VAL A 170 6.87 -5.87 8.31
CA VAL A 170 7.87 -6.90 7.97
C VAL A 170 7.54 -8.23 8.65
N TYR A 171 7.07 -8.18 9.90
CA TYR A 171 6.65 -9.36 10.65
C TYR A 171 5.36 -9.98 10.10
N SER A 172 4.44 -9.15 9.59
CA SER A 172 3.21 -9.64 8.94
C SER A 172 3.46 -10.34 7.60
N LEU A 173 4.67 -10.22 7.05
CA LEU A 173 5.09 -10.84 5.80
C LEU A 173 6.05 -12.02 6.01
N LEU A 174 6.29 -12.45 7.25
CA LEU A 174 7.05 -13.67 7.50
C LEU A 174 6.31 -14.90 6.92
N PRO A 175 7.03 -15.93 6.46
CA PRO A 175 6.41 -17.14 5.96
C PRO A 175 5.43 -17.74 6.98
N VAL A 176 4.22 -18.02 6.52
CA VAL A 176 3.21 -18.73 7.31
C VAL A 176 3.22 -20.21 6.89
N ALA A 177 3.22 -21.11 7.88
CA ALA A 177 3.21 -22.56 7.71
C ALA A 177 1.78 -23.10 7.59
#